data_AF-A0A7V9NJA4-F1
#
_entry.id   AF-A0A7V9NJA4-F1
#
_cell.length_a   1.000
_cell.length_b   1.000
_cell.length_c   1.000
_cell.angle_alpha   90.00
_cell.angle_beta   90.00
_cell.angle_gamma   90.00
#
_symmetry.space_group_name_H-M   'P 1'
#
loop_
_entity.id
_entity.type
_entity.pdbx_description
1 polymer ?
#
loop_
_entity_poly.entity_id
_entity_poly.type
_entity_poly.pdbx_seq_one_letter_code
_entity_poly.pdbx_strand_id
1 'polypeptide(L)'
;MCVRQSLGIAFIAATVSACGGGAPSGEGTSRGTAQINGAGATFPYPIYSKWFAEYNKLHPDVRINYQSLGSGAGIRQLTSQTVFFGASDQPMKDEQLKSAPGNILHFPTVLGAVVPIYNLPGVSQGLKFSGPLLADIVLGKVRKWNDPAIAKHNPGV
;
A
#
# COMPACT_ATOMS: atom_id res chain seq x y z
N MET A 1 1.39 2.82 -4.55
CA MET A 1 2.47 3.31 -3.67
C MET A 1 2.74 4.77 -4.02
N CYS A 2 2.97 5.64 -3.04
CA CYS A 2 3.36 7.03 -3.28
C CYS A 2 4.82 7.23 -2.87
N VAL A 3 5.71 7.52 -3.81
CA VAL A 3 7.12 7.83 -3.53
C VAL A 3 7.26 9.35 -3.52
N ARG A 4 7.83 9.89 -2.44
CA ARG A 4 8.17 11.30 -2.32
C ARG A 4 9.34 11.60 -3.26
N GLN A 5 9.15 12.48 -4.23
CA GLN A 5 10.24 13.00 -5.04
C GLN A 5 11.03 13.98 -4.15
N SER A 6 12.15 13.51 -3.59
CA SER A 6 13.02 14.30 -2.72
C SER A 6 13.62 15.46 -3.51
N LEU A 7 13.12 16.67 -3.23
CA LEU A 7 13.71 17.93 -3.64
C LEU A 7 14.95 18.20 -2.78
N GLY A 8 16.11 18.34 -3.44
CA GLY A 8 17.23 19.21 -3.06
C GLY A 8 17.85 19.02 -1.66
N ILE A 9 18.96 18.29 -1.61
CA ILE A 9 19.93 18.36 -0.50
C ILE A 9 20.54 19.77 -0.50
N ALA A 10 20.19 20.60 0.49
CA ALA A 10 20.90 21.84 0.76
C ALA A 10 22.14 21.54 1.60
N PHE A 11 23.30 21.39 0.96
CA PHE A 11 24.60 21.41 1.63
C PHE A 11 24.92 22.86 2.05
N ILE A 12 24.86 23.13 3.36
CA ILE A 12 25.50 24.33 3.92
C ILE A 12 26.98 23.98 4.15
N ALA A 13 27.84 24.43 3.24
CA ALA A 13 29.28 24.34 3.39
C ALA A 13 29.76 25.45 4.34
N ALA A 14 30.10 25.10 5.58
CA ALA A 14 30.90 25.95 6.46
C ALA A 14 32.38 25.61 6.25
N THR A 15 33.12 26.50 5.60
CA THR A 15 34.57 26.37 5.40
C THR A 15 35.32 26.81 6.66
N VAL A 16 35.81 25.86 7.44
CA VAL A 16 36.86 26.10 8.44
C VAL A 16 38.18 25.62 7.82
N SER A 17 39.06 26.57 7.50
CA SER A 17 40.42 26.29 7.03
C SER A 17 41.32 25.98 8.23
N ALA A 18 41.77 24.73 8.34
CA ALA A 18 42.81 24.32 9.28
C ALA A 18 43.81 23.42 8.54
N CYS A 19 45.04 23.92 8.36
CA CYS A 19 46.17 23.19 7.80
C CYS A 19 46.67 22.14 8.81
N GLY A 20 46.71 20.87 8.41
CA GLY A 20 47.37 19.81 9.18
C GLY A 20 47.38 18.50 8.39
N GLY A 21 48.56 18.10 7.91
CA GLY A 21 48.76 16.94 7.04
C GLY A 21 48.35 15.62 7.69
N GLY A 22 47.44 14.91 7.01
CA GLY A 22 47.16 13.49 7.18
C GLY A 22 46.74 12.95 5.82
N ALA A 23 47.39 11.86 5.38
CA ALA A 23 47.07 11.19 4.12
C ALA A 23 45.55 10.87 4.06
N PRO A 24 44.91 10.94 2.87
CA PRO A 24 43.51 10.56 2.74
C PRO A 24 43.39 9.05 2.98
N SER A 25 43.08 8.68 4.21
CA SER A 25 42.52 7.37 4.54
C SER A 25 41.22 7.24 3.76
N GLY A 26 41.16 6.25 2.86
CA GLY A 26 40.04 6.03 1.97
C GLY A 26 38.70 6.17 2.70
N GLU A 27 37.83 7.00 2.16
CA GLU A 27 36.44 7.10 2.57
C GLU A 27 35.77 5.73 2.33
N GLY A 28 35.84 4.87 3.34
CA GLY A 28 34.87 3.81 3.48
C GLY A 28 33.52 4.48 3.68
N THR A 29 32.76 4.66 2.59
CA THR A 29 31.33 4.95 2.70
C THR A 29 30.75 3.83 3.55
N SER A 30 30.47 4.12 4.83
CA SER A 30 29.61 3.25 5.61
C SER A 30 28.29 3.24 4.83
N ARG A 31 27.98 2.15 4.13
CA ARG A 31 26.64 1.95 3.57
C ARG A 31 25.71 1.80 4.76
N GLY A 32 25.23 2.94 5.26
CA GLY A 32 24.24 2.98 6.33
C GLY A 32 23.01 2.22 5.87
N THR A 33 22.40 1.47 6.78
CA THR A 33 21.17 0.76 6.45
C THR A 33 20.08 1.78 6.11
N ALA A 34 19.58 1.76 4.89
CA ALA A 34 18.47 2.59 4.47
C ALA A 34 17.16 1.98 5.02
N GLN A 35 16.48 2.71 5.90
CA GLN A 35 15.18 2.30 6.44
C GLN A 35 14.05 3.04 5.73
N ILE A 36 13.14 2.29 5.11
CA ILE A 36 11.98 2.82 4.40
C ILE A 36 10.74 2.35 5.16
N ASN A 37 10.02 3.28 5.76
CA ASN A 37 8.77 2.98 6.47
C ASN A 37 7.58 3.30 5.55
N GLY A 38 6.65 2.36 5.44
CA GLY A 38 5.39 2.51 4.71
C GLY A 38 4.20 1.99 5.50
N ALA A 39 3.00 2.45 5.13
CA ALA A 39 1.76 1.95 5.71
C ALA A 39 0.62 2.01 4.70
N GLY A 40 -0.41 1.19 4.92
CA GLY A 40 -1.69 1.37 4.23
C GLY A 40 -2.44 0.09 3.92
N ALA A 41 -2.98 0.04 2.70
CA ALA A 41 -3.87 -1.00 2.19
C ALA A 41 -3.50 -2.42 2.62
N THR A 42 -4.48 -3.17 3.12
CA THR A 42 -4.31 -4.59 3.46
C THR A 42 -4.30 -5.47 2.22
N PHE A 43 -4.99 -5.06 1.16
CA PHE A 43 -5.10 -5.80 -0.08
C PHE A 43 -3.75 -6.15 -0.75
N PRO A 44 -2.81 -5.21 -0.97
CA PRO A 44 -1.52 -5.52 -1.59
C PRO A 44 -0.48 -6.08 -0.60
N TYR A 45 -0.80 -6.22 0.69
CA TYR A 45 0.19 -6.66 1.68
C TYR A 45 0.84 -8.02 1.36
N PRO A 46 0.11 -9.06 0.91
CA PRO A 46 0.72 -10.35 0.58
C PRO A 46 1.79 -10.25 -0.50
N ILE A 47 1.57 -9.46 -1.56
CA ILE A 47 2.55 -9.28 -2.62
C ILE A 47 3.69 -8.35 -2.20
N TYR A 48 3.41 -7.27 -1.46
CA TYR A 48 4.42 -6.37 -0.94
C TYR A 48 5.39 -7.06 0.02
N SER A 49 4.88 -7.83 0.98
CA SER A 49 5.72 -8.58 1.92
C SER A 49 6.68 -9.54 1.20
N LYS A 50 6.20 -10.22 0.15
CA LYS A 50 7.05 -11.07 -0.70
C LYS A 50 8.11 -10.24 -1.43
N TRP A 51 7.74 -9.13 -2.05
CA TRP A 51 8.69 -8.25 -2.74
C TRP A 51 9.75 -7.69 -1.78
N PHE A 52 9.38 -7.25 -0.58
CA PHE A 52 10.33 -6.74 0.40
C PHE A 52 11.31 -7.83 0.84
N ALA A 53 10.83 -9.06 1.07
CA ALA A 53 11.69 -10.18 1.41
C ALA A 53 12.68 -10.53 0.28
N GLU A 54 12.24 -10.57 -0.98
CA GLU A 54 13.14 -10.83 -2.11
C GLU A 54 14.10 -9.68 -2.37
N TYR A 55 13.64 -8.43 -2.24
CA TYR A 55 14.49 -7.24 -2.39
C TYR A 55 15.59 -7.19 -1.32
N ASN A 56 15.26 -7.50 -0.07
CA ASN A 56 16.23 -7.49 1.03
C ASN A 56 17.33 -8.56 0.87
N LYS A 57 17.05 -9.70 0.20
CA LYS A 57 18.10 -10.68 -0.14
C LYS A 57 19.16 -10.12 -1.09
N LEU A 58 18.74 -9.26 -2.02
CA LEU A 58 19.62 -8.62 -3.00
C LEU A 58 20.26 -7.33 -2.45
N HIS A 59 19.57 -6.67 -1.53
CA HIS A 59 19.94 -5.40 -0.91
C HIS A 59 19.83 -5.48 0.61
N PRO A 60 20.77 -6.17 1.28
CA PRO A 60 20.72 -6.38 2.73
C PRO A 60 20.87 -5.08 3.54
N ASP A 61 21.39 -4.03 2.91
CA ASP A 61 21.48 -2.67 3.44
C ASP A 61 20.16 -1.90 3.36
N VAL A 62 19.11 -2.42 2.73
CA VAL A 62 17.79 -1.78 2.68
C VAL A 62 16.78 -2.56 3.51
N ARG A 63 16.15 -1.87 4.48
CA ARG A 63 15.07 -2.41 5.31
C ARG A 63 13.76 -1.69 5.00
N ILE A 64 12.79 -2.44 4.49
CA ILE A 64 11.44 -1.92 4.21
C ILE A 64 10.49 -2.42 5.29
N ASN A 65 9.99 -1.50 6.11
CA ASN A 65 8.99 -1.78 7.14
C ASN A 65 7.62 -1.35 6.62
N TYR A 66 6.64 -2.25 6.63
CA TYR A 66 5.30 -1.96 6.16
C TYR A 66 4.23 -2.33 7.17
N GLN A 67 3.36 -1.36 7.49
CA GLN A 67 2.23 -1.56 8.39
C GLN A 67 0.92 -1.73 7.59
N SER A 68 0.32 -2.91 7.69
CA SER A 68 -0.96 -3.23 7.04
C SER A 68 -2.13 -2.72 7.90
N LEU A 69 -2.57 -1.48 7.65
CA LEU A 69 -3.54 -0.74 8.49
C LEU A 69 -4.79 -0.28 7.72
N GLY A 70 -4.86 -0.58 6.42
CA GLY A 70 -5.93 -0.14 5.52
C GLY A 70 -5.60 1.15 4.75
N SER A 71 -6.26 1.32 3.59
CA SER A 71 -6.01 2.39 2.63
C SER A 71 -6.11 3.80 3.24
N GLY A 72 -7.15 4.04 4.06
CA GLY A 72 -7.33 5.32 4.74
C GLY A 72 -6.21 5.65 5.73
N ALA A 73 -5.64 4.65 6.42
CA ALA A 73 -4.50 4.85 7.30
C ALA A 73 -3.23 5.20 6.52
N GLY A 74 -3.01 4.57 5.36
CA GLY A 74 -1.88 4.87 4.48
C GLY A 74 -1.92 6.31 3.96
N ILE A 75 -3.09 6.78 3.52
CA ILE A 75 -3.29 8.18 3.11
C ILE A 75 -2.98 9.13 4.29
N ARG A 76 -3.58 8.89 5.46
CA ARG A 76 -3.37 9.75 6.63
C ARG A 76 -1.90 9.83 7.06
N GLN A 77 -1.23 8.69 7.17
CA GLN A 77 0.18 8.64 7.61
C GLN A 77 1.14 9.28 6.60
N LEU A 78 0.84 9.16 5.30
CA LEU A 78 1.59 9.87 4.27
C LEU A 78 1.37 11.38 4.38
N THR A 79 0.12 11.83 4.53
CA THR A 79 -0.22 13.25 4.69
C THR A 79 0.34 13.84 5.98
N SER A 80 0.41 13.08 7.08
CA SER A 80 1.07 13.51 8.32
C SER A 80 2.59 13.32 8.32
N GLN A 81 3.16 12.86 7.19
CA GLN A 81 4.60 12.65 7.00
C GLN A 81 5.23 11.67 8.01
N THR A 82 4.44 10.75 8.56
CA THR A 82 4.94 9.73 9.52
C THR A 82 5.53 8.52 8.81
N VAL A 83 5.24 8.34 7.53
CA VAL A 83 5.80 7.30 6.66
C VAL A 83 6.35 7.88 5.38
N PHE A 84 7.29 7.17 4.77
CA PHE A 84 7.88 7.53 3.48
C PHE A 84 6.89 7.30 2.33
N PHE A 85 6.10 6.22 2.38
CA PHE A 85 5.09 5.92 1.38
C PHE A 85 3.77 5.43 1.97
N GLY A 86 2.67 5.87 1.35
CA GLY A 86 1.33 5.35 1.56
C GLY A 86 0.96 4.32 0.50
N ALA A 87 0.26 3.27 0.90
CA ALA A 87 -0.40 2.34 0.00
C ALA A 87 -1.93 2.47 0.12
N SER A 88 -2.63 2.52 -1.00
CA SER A 88 -4.08 2.69 -1.03
C SER A 88 -4.65 1.99 -2.26
N ASP A 89 -5.79 1.32 -2.06
CA ASP A 89 -6.59 0.72 -3.14
C ASP A 89 -7.50 1.76 -3.82
N GLN A 90 -7.60 2.95 -3.24
CA GLN A 90 -8.28 4.09 -3.81
C GLN A 90 -7.28 5.25 -3.99
N PRO A 91 -7.24 5.92 -5.15
CA PRO A 91 -6.44 7.13 -5.28
C PRO A 91 -6.90 8.19 -4.27
N MET A 92 -5.99 9.04 -3.82
CA MET A 92 -6.38 10.21 -3.02
C MET A 92 -7.32 11.10 -3.84
N LYS A 93 -8.33 11.65 -3.18
CA LYS A 93 -9.23 12.65 -3.76
C LYS A 93 -8.48 13.96 -4.01
N ASP A 94 -8.98 14.77 -4.93
CA ASP A 94 -8.38 16.07 -5.26
C ASP A 94 -8.23 16.98 -4.04
N GLU A 95 -9.19 16.98 -3.11
CA GLU A 95 -9.12 17.77 -1.88
C GLU A 95 -7.99 17.30 -0.96
N GLN A 96 -7.74 15.99 -0.92
CA GLN A 96 -6.66 15.39 -0.15
C GLN A 96 -5.29 15.70 -0.77
N LEU A 97 -5.21 15.77 -2.11
CA LEU A 97 -3.99 16.15 -2.82
C LEU A 97 -3.68 17.64 -2.65
N LYS A 98 -4.69 18.51 -2.73
CA LYS A 98 -4.55 19.96 -2.51
C LYS A 98 -4.10 20.29 -1.08
N SER A 99 -4.55 19.50 -0.10
CA SER A 99 -4.17 19.66 1.31
C SER A 99 -2.92 18.88 1.72
N ALA A 100 -2.29 18.16 0.79
CA ALA A 100 -1.09 17.40 1.09
C ALA A 100 0.09 18.33 1.44
N PRO A 101 1.01 17.91 2.33
CA PRO A 101 2.17 18.71 2.74
C PRO A 101 3.25 18.84 1.65
N GLY A 102 2.95 18.40 0.42
CA GLY A 102 3.84 18.41 -0.73
C GLY A 102 3.21 17.68 -1.91
N ASN A 103 3.91 17.65 -3.03
CA ASN A 103 3.42 16.94 -4.21
C ASN A 103 3.39 15.42 -3.95
N ILE A 104 2.22 14.82 -4.05
CA ILE A 104 2.02 13.38 -3.91
C ILE A 104 1.78 12.78 -5.30
N LEU A 105 2.60 11.79 -5.64
CA LEU A 105 2.49 11.04 -6.88
C LEU A 105 1.85 9.67 -6.61
N HIS A 106 0.90 9.28 -7.46
CA HIS A 106 0.29 7.96 -7.43
C HIS A 106 0.91 7.06 -8.48
N PHE A 107 1.42 5.91 -8.05
CA PHE A 107 1.93 4.86 -8.94
C PHE A 107 1.12 3.57 -8.74
N PRO A 108 0.48 3.03 -9.80
CA PRO A 108 -0.15 1.71 -9.74
C PRO A 108 0.95 0.66 -9.56
N THR A 109 0.67 -0.37 -8.76
CA THR A 109 1.69 -1.38 -8.42
C THR A 109 1.24 -2.79 -8.77
N VAL A 110 -0.01 -3.12 -8.45
CA VAL A 110 -0.62 -4.40 -8.73
C VAL A 110 -2.09 -4.20 -9.10
N LEU A 111 -2.62 -5.12 -9.91
CA LEU A 111 -4.03 -5.24 -10.20
C LEU A 111 -4.51 -6.57 -9.61
N GLY A 112 -5.71 -6.58 -9.02
CA GLY A 112 -6.34 -7.79 -8.54
C GLY A 112 -7.85 -7.61 -8.40
N ALA A 113 -8.55 -8.73 -8.22
CA ALA A 113 -10.00 -8.76 -8.12
C ALA A 113 -10.45 -8.90 -6.66
N VAL A 114 -11.56 -8.23 -6.32
CA VAL A 114 -12.30 -8.45 -5.08
C VAL A 114 -13.49 -9.33 -5.41
N VAL A 115 -13.66 -10.42 -4.67
CA VAL A 115 -14.71 -11.43 -4.93
C VAL A 115 -15.60 -11.61 -3.70
N PRO A 116 -16.92 -11.81 -3.87
CA PRO A 116 -17.78 -12.21 -2.76
C PRO A 116 -17.41 -13.61 -2.30
N ILE A 117 -17.26 -13.79 -0.99
CA ILE A 117 -17.03 -15.08 -0.34
C ILE A 117 -18.22 -15.39 0.57
N TYR A 118 -18.65 -16.65 0.59
CA TYR A 118 -19.79 -17.11 1.36
C TYR A 118 -19.52 -18.51 1.95
N ASN A 119 -20.23 -18.84 3.03
CA ASN A 119 -20.14 -20.14 3.69
C ASN A 119 -21.49 -20.85 3.62
N LEU A 120 -21.59 -21.81 2.70
CA LEU A 120 -22.78 -22.62 2.45
C LEU A 120 -22.41 -24.10 2.34
N PRO A 121 -22.40 -24.83 3.48
CA PRO A 121 -22.17 -26.27 3.44
C PRO A 121 -23.19 -26.97 2.54
N GLY A 122 -22.71 -27.88 1.69
CA GLY A 122 -23.55 -28.62 0.74
C GLY A 122 -23.69 -27.97 -0.64
N VAL A 123 -23.30 -26.71 -0.81
CA VAL A 123 -23.24 -26.05 -2.13
C VAL A 123 -21.84 -26.20 -2.70
N SER A 124 -21.67 -27.09 -3.68
CA SER A 124 -20.39 -27.34 -4.35
C SER A 124 -20.17 -26.45 -5.57
N GLN A 125 -21.24 -25.87 -6.12
CA GLN A 125 -21.16 -24.98 -7.28
C GLN A 125 -20.99 -23.52 -6.86
N GLY A 126 -20.18 -22.78 -7.61
CA GLY A 126 -20.02 -21.34 -7.41
C GLY A 126 -21.33 -20.59 -7.65
N LEU A 127 -21.79 -19.83 -6.65
CA LEU A 127 -22.93 -18.95 -6.78
C LEU A 127 -22.56 -17.75 -7.66
N LYS A 128 -23.49 -17.42 -8.54
CA LYS A 128 -23.45 -16.28 -9.43
C LYS A 128 -24.22 -15.13 -8.81
N PHE A 129 -23.65 -13.95 -8.90
CA PHE A 129 -24.24 -12.73 -8.39
C PHE A 129 -24.21 -11.64 -9.45
N SER A 130 -25.23 -10.78 -9.42
CA SER A 130 -25.22 -9.49 -10.11
C SER A 130 -24.87 -8.38 -9.12
N GLY A 131 -24.42 -7.22 -9.62
CA GLY A 131 -24.18 -6.03 -8.79
C GLY A 131 -25.39 -5.63 -7.92
N PRO A 132 -26.60 -5.50 -8.51
CA PRO A 132 -27.81 -5.21 -7.74
C PRO A 132 -28.14 -6.27 -6.67
N LEU A 133 -27.98 -7.56 -6.99
CA LEU A 133 -28.22 -8.63 -6.02
C LEU A 133 -27.27 -8.52 -4.81
N LEU A 134 -25.98 -8.28 -5.04
CA LEU A 134 -25.01 -8.08 -3.96
C LEU A 134 -25.36 -6.85 -3.12
N ALA A 135 -25.78 -5.75 -3.75
CA ALA A 135 -26.23 -4.55 -3.04
C ALA A 135 -27.43 -4.85 -2.14
N ASP A 136 -28.43 -5.58 -2.64
CA ASP A 136 -29.62 -5.94 -1.85
C ASP A 136 -29.31 -6.94 -0.72
N ILE A 137 -28.31 -7.83 -0.89
CA ILE A 137 -27.79 -8.68 0.20
C ILE A 137 -27.12 -7.80 1.28
N VAL A 138 -26.21 -6.90 0.89
CA VAL A 138 -25.48 -6.03 1.82
C VAL A 138 -26.40 -5.06 2.56
N LEU A 139 -27.45 -4.56 1.89
CA LEU A 139 -28.49 -3.72 2.50
C LEU A 139 -29.48 -4.53 3.36
N GLY A 140 -29.37 -5.86 3.39
CA GLY A 140 -30.24 -6.74 4.18
C GLY A 140 -31.67 -6.81 3.67
N LYS A 141 -31.91 -6.54 2.38
CA LYS A 141 -33.22 -6.79 1.74
C LYS A 141 -33.36 -8.26 1.36
N VAL A 142 -32.30 -8.85 0.82
CA VAL A 142 -32.17 -10.30 0.64
C VAL A 142 -31.49 -10.86 1.88
N ARG A 143 -32.19 -11.71 2.63
CA ARG A 143 -31.74 -12.19 3.96
C ARG A 143 -31.49 -13.68 4.06
N LYS A 144 -31.93 -14.45 3.06
CA LYS A 144 -31.80 -15.90 3.06
C LYS A 144 -31.14 -16.35 1.76
N TRP A 145 -30.36 -17.42 1.83
CA TRP A 145 -29.66 -17.97 0.66
C TRP A 145 -30.60 -18.57 -0.38
N ASN A 146 -31.78 -19.03 0.03
CA ASN A 146 -32.83 -19.53 -0.86
C ASN A 146 -33.80 -18.44 -1.32
N ASP A 147 -33.43 -17.16 -1.18
CA ASP A 147 -34.24 -16.05 -1.69
C ASP A 147 -34.45 -16.18 -3.21
N PRO A 148 -35.67 -15.97 -3.73
CA PRO A 148 -35.93 -16.04 -5.17
C PRO A 148 -34.99 -15.19 -6.02
N ALA A 149 -34.52 -14.05 -5.50
CA ALA A 149 -33.56 -13.20 -6.19
C ALA A 149 -32.21 -13.91 -6.39
N ILE A 150 -31.74 -14.69 -5.41
CA ILE A 150 -30.51 -15.51 -5.54
C ILE A 150 -30.76 -16.69 -6.48
N ALA A 151 -31.86 -17.42 -6.28
CA ALA A 151 -32.20 -18.60 -7.07
C ALA A 151 -32.33 -18.29 -8.57
N LYS A 152 -32.89 -17.11 -8.92
CA LYS A 152 -32.99 -16.64 -10.31
C LYS A 152 -31.64 -16.58 -11.03
N HIS A 153 -30.57 -16.24 -10.33
CA HIS A 153 -29.21 -16.20 -10.89
C HIS A 153 -28.51 -17.56 -10.88
N ASN A 154 -29.07 -18.55 -10.17
CA ASN A 154 -28.44 -19.83 -9.85
C ASN A 154 -29.37 -21.02 -10.12
N PRO A 155 -29.86 -21.22 -11.37
CA PRO A 155 -30.74 -22.34 -11.67
C PRO A 155 -30.02 -23.68 -11.45
N GLY A 156 -30.68 -24.59 -10.72
CA GLY A 156 -30.16 -25.94 -10.45
C GLY A 156 -29.20 -26.04 -9.26
N VAL A 157 -29.11 -25.00 -8.44
CA VAL A 157 -28.36 -24.99 -7.17
C VAL A 157 -29.31 -24.97 -5.99
#